data_AF-N0BB73-F1
#
_entry.id   AF-N0BB73-F1
#
_cell.length_a   1.000
_cell.length_b   1.000
_cell.length_c   1.000
_cell.angle_alpha   90.00
_cell.angle_beta   90.00
_cell.angle_gamma   90.00
#
_symmetry.space_group_name_H-M   'P 1'
#
loop_
_entity.id
_entity.type
_entity.pdbx_description
1 polymer ?
#
loop_
_entity_poly.entity_id
_entity_poly.type
_entity_poly.pdbx_seq_one_letter_code
_entity_poly.pdbx_strand_id
1 'polypeptide(L)'
;MLLAALIMPLQGGDVRAQDDSYSPPATSSEKRPDRNDAYSPPPDRQTYFPQMGAPADSGGRDRGGNTWSPPDRGFDTPYNGGGGGSGRSMPQNAVVRGALPTPVEKGDLAPVMSSDGSGLPYELWRGLDVASIEKLIGTIEIPPRSPALHELWKRLITSQSGDSSNADFTALRLEALYRSGLARDAAEEIAKQSTDENPLLLTLEARNELASGHSDKACELVGRSARAKGSIPARLKGEAIMMAGYCSAIRDDRSGAGLAADMAREEGVQASLGLEALDALSIKAKPKYTAVKQISLLDYRIAEHVGGLSHKDVLEKGEPALLVALATDPSTPVDLGLPSTEAAARLNALSPEALASIYRVNAETASPDDLLAGRGPQGVARRAALFKAAVDEHSPMRKTRLIRAFLDDANHQRMAMIATKMIAPAAAELRPAPEISWFAETGVEIGLASGRYDMARDWIRLGDEPGSPGNLAHWRALLDIADPKDPQRGRSFSALEDLVANGRFPSAALYRLTTVLEALGYVVPLPLWEAANKTPQPTSGYLPETGVLTELQDASKKQEFGHTVLLVMKALGPNGAEDANLIALGDSIRALKRAGLEPDARRLGLEALLSSWPRLETN
;
A
#
# COMPACT_ATOMS: atom_id res chain seq x y z
N MET A 1 -13.52 -48.36 -15.98
CA MET A 1 -13.76 -49.27 -17.11
C MET A 1 -12.60 -49.07 -18.09
N LEU A 2 -11.79 -50.11 -18.28
CA LEU A 2 -10.76 -50.34 -19.34
C LEU A 2 -9.62 -49.32 -19.50
N LEU A 3 -8.33 -49.69 -19.61
CA LEU A 3 -7.68 -51.00 -19.69
C LEU A 3 -6.18 -50.84 -19.32
N ALA A 4 -5.63 -51.87 -18.69
CA ALA A 4 -4.22 -52.05 -18.36
C ALA A 4 -3.42 -52.70 -19.49
N ALA A 5 -2.08 -52.60 -19.44
CA ALA A 5 -1.17 -53.60 -19.98
C ALA A 5 0.16 -53.63 -19.19
N LEU A 6 0.39 -54.74 -18.49
CA LEU A 6 1.67 -55.21 -17.96
C LEU A 6 2.61 -55.64 -19.10
N ILE A 7 3.92 -55.72 -18.84
CA ILE A 7 4.77 -56.93 -19.00
C ILE A 7 6.12 -56.70 -18.26
N MET A 8 6.53 -57.69 -17.44
CA MET A 8 7.82 -57.82 -16.72
C MET A 8 8.86 -58.63 -17.57
N PRO A 9 9.91 -59.25 -17.00
CA PRO A 9 11.30 -58.79 -16.88
C PRO A 9 12.31 -59.71 -17.62
N LEU A 10 13.63 -59.46 -17.55
CA LEU A 10 14.66 -60.52 -17.64
C LEU A 10 16.04 -60.03 -17.16
N GLN A 11 16.71 -60.93 -16.42
CA GLN A 11 18.01 -60.78 -15.76
C GLN A 11 19.19 -61.10 -16.69
N GLY A 12 20.38 -60.60 -16.33
CA GLY A 12 21.62 -61.41 -16.36
C GLY A 12 22.82 -60.80 -17.09
N GLY A 13 23.95 -60.61 -16.36
CA GLY A 13 25.28 -60.50 -16.96
C GLY A 13 26.32 -59.72 -16.15
N ASP A 14 27.09 -60.42 -15.31
CA ASP A 14 28.34 -59.98 -14.65
C ASP A 14 29.46 -59.62 -15.65
N VAL A 15 30.33 -58.65 -15.31
CA VAL A 15 31.82 -58.74 -15.45
C VAL A 15 32.52 -57.76 -14.46
N ARG A 16 33.56 -58.28 -13.79
CA ARG A 16 34.52 -57.67 -12.85
C ARG A 16 35.44 -56.59 -13.46
N ALA A 17 35.92 -55.62 -12.68
CA ALA A 17 37.31 -55.58 -12.16
C ALA A 17 37.80 -54.18 -11.68
N GLN A 18 38.37 -54.21 -10.46
CA GLN A 18 39.57 -53.52 -9.96
C GLN A 18 39.60 -52.04 -9.52
N ASP A 19 39.78 -51.93 -8.20
CA ASP A 19 40.56 -50.98 -7.40
C ASP A 19 41.52 -50.03 -8.13
N ASP A 20 41.49 -48.76 -7.73
CA ASP A 20 42.67 -48.20 -7.06
C ASP A 20 42.31 -47.05 -6.12
N SER A 21 42.81 -47.19 -4.90
CA SER A 21 42.64 -46.35 -3.73
C SER A 21 43.59 -45.14 -3.71
N TYR A 22 43.09 -43.96 -3.38
CA TYR A 22 43.90 -42.93 -2.72
C TYR A 22 43.03 -42.03 -1.83
N SER A 23 43.37 -41.95 -0.55
CA SER A 23 42.81 -41.00 0.43
C SER A 23 43.95 -40.17 1.02
N PRO A 24 43.71 -38.88 1.28
CA PRO A 24 44.24 -38.24 2.48
C PRO A 24 43.19 -37.30 3.14
N PRO A 25 43.47 -36.70 4.31
CA PRO A 25 43.05 -37.18 5.62
C PRO A 25 41.84 -36.43 6.21
N ALA A 26 41.21 -37.09 7.19
CA ALA A 26 40.13 -36.55 8.00
C ALA A 26 40.54 -35.29 8.77
N THR A 27 39.80 -34.20 8.56
CA THR A 27 39.72 -33.09 9.50
C THR A 27 38.32 -33.09 10.10
N SER A 28 38.27 -33.15 11.42
CA SER A 28 37.07 -33.07 12.25
C SER A 28 36.36 -31.73 12.01
N SER A 29 35.22 -31.75 11.31
CA SER A 29 34.26 -30.66 11.40
C SER A 29 33.24 -31.01 12.47
N GLU A 30 33.41 -30.40 13.63
CA GLU A 30 32.34 -30.26 14.61
C GLU A 30 31.14 -29.61 13.91
N LYS A 31 30.10 -30.40 13.62
CA LYS A 31 28.80 -29.87 13.24
C LYS A 31 28.29 -29.03 14.40
N ARG A 32 28.29 -27.71 14.24
CA ARG A 32 27.45 -26.82 15.04
C ARG A 32 25.99 -27.32 14.95
N PRO A 33 25.28 -27.47 16.07
CA PRO A 33 23.90 -27.92 16.03
C PRO A 33 23.02 -26.86 15.35
N ASP A 34 22.11 -27.33 14.48
CA ASP A 34 20.97 -26.57 13.97
C ASP A 34 20.22 -25.96 15.17
N ARG A 35 20.18 -24.63 15.22
CA ARG A 35 19.43 -23.90 16.23
C ARG A 35 17.97 -23.95 15.78
N ASN A 36 17.17 -24.79 16.44
CA ASN A 36 15.72 -24.77 16.30
C ASN A 36 15.19 -23.34 16.57
N ASP A 37 14.64 -22.69 15.55
CA ASP A 37 14.08 -21.33 15.58
C ASP A 37 12.66 -21.26 16.21
N ALA A 38 12.24 -22.31 16.92
CA ALA A 38 11.03 -22.27 17.73
C ALA A 38 11.38 -21.68 19.11
N TYR A 39 11.30 -20.35 19.21
CA TYR A 39 11.60 -19.60 20.43
C TYR A 39 10.39 -19.56 21.39
N SER A 40 10.67 -19.60 22.70
CA SER A 40 9.72 -19.25 23.77
C SER A 40 10.33 -18.09 24.57
N PRO A 41 9.61 -16.97 24.79
CA PRO A 41 10.22 -15.77 25.36
C PRO A 41 10.45 -15.86 26.89
N PRO A 42 11.62 -15.43 27.40
CA PRO A 42 11.86 -15.10 28.81
C PRO A 42 11.37 -13.68 29.17
N PRO A 43 11.16 -13.37 30.47
CA PRO A 43 10.33 -12.26 30.96
C PRO A 43 10.93 -10.84 30.91
N ASP A 44 12.11 -10.64 30.32
CA ASP A 44 12.76 -9.33 30.33
C ASP A 44 12.25 -8.44 29.18
N ARG A 45 11.21 -7.67 29.49
CA ARG A 45 10.58 -6.66 28.64
C ARG A 45 11.53 -5.49 28.37
N GLN A 46 12.31 -5.54 27.28
CA GLN A 46 12.70 -4.31 26.60
C GLN A 46 11.49 -3.82 25.80
N THR A 47 11.01 -2.63 26.12
CA THR A 47 9.88 -1.99 25.44
C THR A 47 10.41 -1.24 24.22
N TYR A 48 9.98 -1.64 23.02
CA TYR A 48 10.50 -1.13 21.73
C TYR A 48 9.78 0.10 21.16
N PHE A 49 8.84 0.69 21.91
CA PHE A 49 8.07 1.85 21.45
C PHE A 49 7.90 2.87 22.58
N PRO A 50 8.12 4.18 22.34
CA PRO A 50 7.37 5.18 23.09
C PRO A 50 5.89 5.00 22.75
N GLN A 51 5.00 5.09 23.76
CA GLN A 51 3.57 5.20 23.50
C GLN A 51 3.38 6.38 22.52
N MET A 52 2.98 6.08 21.29
CA MET A 52 2.51 7.12 20.38
C MET A 52 1.19 7.63 20.94
N GLY A 53 1.30 8.65 21.79
CA GLY A 53 0.17 9.33 22.40
C GLY A 53 -0.73 9.90 21.31
N ALA A 54 -2.03 9.85 21.58
CA ALA A 54 -3.01 10.75 21.00
C ALA A 54 -2.48 12.20 20.97
N PRO A 55 -2.92 13.06 20.04
CA PRO A 55 -2.50 14.46 20.05
C PRO A 55 -2.74 15.04 21.45
N ALA A 56 -1.63 15.44 22.09
CA ALA A 56 -1.66 15.98 23.43
C ALA A 56 -2.46 17.28 23.41
N ASP A 57 -3.56 17.31 24.16
CA ASP A 57 -4.22 18.53 24.58
C ASP A 57 -3.19 19.44 25.26
N SER A 58 -2.74 20.46 24.55
CA SER A 58 -1.94 21.53 25.10
C SER A 58 -2.83 22.46 25.95
N GLY A 59 -3.20 21.96 27.14
CA GLY A 59 -3.82 22.74 28.20
C GLY A 59 -2.83 23.67 28.89
N GLY A 60 -2.26 24.63 28.15
CA GLY A 60 -1.46 25.73 28.68
C GLY A 60 -2.35 26.92 28.99
N ARG A 61 -2.63 27.15 30.28
CA ARG A 61 -3.22 28.41 30.76
C ARG A 61 -2.21 29.53 30.54
N ASP A 62 -2.57 30.50 29.70
CA ASP A 62 -2.05 31.86 29.84
C ASP A 62 -3.18 32.88 29.63
N ARG A 63 -3.32 33.75 30.64
CA ARG A 63 -4.16 34.94 30.63
C ARG A 63 -3.46 36.03 29.82
N GLY A 64 -4.16 36.66 28.89
CA GLY A 64 -3.75 37.94 28.32
C GLY A 64 -4.62 38.34 27.14
N GLY A 65 -5.34 39.45 27.27
CA GLY A 65 -6.35 39.94 26.33
C GLY A 65 -5.90 40.05 24.88
N ASN A 66 -6.86 40.02 23.95
CA ASN A 66 -7.44 41.24 23.40
C ASN A 66 -8.61 40.90 22.47
N THR A 67 -9.68 41.66 22.66
CA THR A 67 -10.97 41.67 21.96
C THR A 67 -10.84 42.06 20.49
N TRP A 68 -11.45 41.28 19.58
CA TRP A 68 -12.08 41.82 18.36
C TRP A 68 -13.12 40.82 17.78
N SER A 69 -14.37 41.26 17.66
CA SER A 69 -15.49 40.53 17.05
C SER A 69 -15.76 41.05 15.62
N PRO A 70 -16.23 40.20 14.69
CA PRO A 70 -16.59 40.62 13.33
C PRO A 70 -18.00 41.26 13.29
N PRO A 71 -18.29 42.19 12.36
CA PRO A 71 -19.60 42.83 12.30
C PRO A 71 -20.63 42.05 11.48
N ASP A 72 -21.85 42.03 12.03
CA ASP A 72 -23.09 41.55 11.44
C ASP A 72 -23.52 42.36 10.22
N ARG A 73 -24.11 41.66 9.23
CA ARG A 73 -24.79 42.25 8.08
C ARG A 73 -26.19 42.73 8.48
N GLY A 74 -26.39 44.03 8.53
CA GLY A 74 -27.69 44.69 8.63
C GLY A 74 -28.24 45.08 7.26
N PHE A 75 -29.51 44.75 7.05
CA PHE A 75 -30.37 45.18 5.96
C PHE A 75 -30.53 46.71 5.94
N ASP A 76 -30.58 47.32 4.75
CA ASP A 76 -31.23 48.62 4.56
C ASP A 76 -32.02 48.69 3.25
N THR A 77 -33.20 49.30 3.38
CA THR A 77 -34.21 49.55 2.35
C THR A 77 -33.95 50.90 1.67
N PRO A 78 -34.31 51.10 0.38
CA PRO A 78 -34.10 52.38 -0.28
C PRO A 78 -35.33 53.31 -0.16
N TYR A 79 -35.06 54.57 0.20
CA TYR A 79 -36.02 55.68 0.10
C TYR A 79 -35.78 56.53 -1.16
N ASN A 80 -36.87 57.08 -1.64
CA ASN A 80 -37.13 57.68 -2.95
C ASN A 80 -36.65 59.15 -3.06
N GLY A 81 -36.29 59.59 -4.27
CA GLY A 81 -36.04 60.99 -4.61
C GLY A 81 -35.99 61.19 -6.14
N GLY A 82 -36.97 61.92 -6.68
CA GLY A 82 -37.34 61.88 -8.09
C GLY A 82 -36.94 63.07 -8.97
N GLY A 83 -37.33 62.93 -10.24
CA GLY A 83 -37.27 63.88 -11.37
C GLY A 83 -37.05 63.05 -12.63
N GLY A 84 -37.88 63.00 -13.67
CA GLY A 84 -38.91 63.89 -14.19
C GLY A 84 -38.64 64.02 -15.69
N GLY A 85 -39.30 63.21 -16.54
CA GLY A 85 -39.08 63.24 -18.00
C GLY A 85 -39.94 62.22 -18.75
N SER A 86 -40.88 62.74 -19.52
CA SER A 86 -42.04 62.10 -20.18
C SER A 86 -41.77 61.09 -21.30
N GLY A 87 -42.64 60.08 -21.43
CA GLY A 87 -42.84 59.32 -22.67
C GLY A 87 -43.76 58.10 -22.52
N ARG A 88 -45.05 58.25 -22.86
CA ARG A 88 -46.06 57.18 -22.91
C ARG A 88 -45.73 56.13 -23.98
N SER A 89 -45.94 54.84 -23.69
CA SER A 89 -46.53 53.85 -24.62
C SER A 89 -46.91 52.52 -23.94
N MET A 90 -48.03 51.95 -24.38
CA MET A 90 -48.79 50.78 -23.92
C MET A 90 -48.04 49.42 -23.97
N PRO A 91 -48.54 48.38 -23.26
CA PRO A 91 -47.91 47.07 -23.19
C PRO A 91 -48.22 46.21 -24.42
N GLN A 92 -47.20 45.60 -25.03
CA GLN A 92 -47.38 44.47 -25.93
C GLN A 92 -46.86 43.20 -25.26
N ASN A 93 -47.81 42.33 -24.91
CA ASN A 93 -47.56 40.92 -24.66
C ASN A 93 -46.95 40.28 -25.91
N ALA A 94 -45.66 40.01 -25.86
CA ALA A 94 -45.01 39.04 -26.74
C ALA A 94 -44.21 38.08 -25.86
N VAL A 95 -44.87 37.01 -25.41
CA VAL A 95 -44.18 35.85 -24.85
C VAL A 95 -43.45 35.18 -26.02
N VAL A 96 -42.17 35.50 -26.16
CA VAL A 96 -41.23 34.67 -26.91
C VAL A 96 -41.18 33.34 -26.17
N ARG A 97 -41.77 32.30 -26.76
CA ARG A 97 -41.55 30.91 -26.32
C ARG A 97 -40.08 30.61 -26.57
N GLY A 98 -39.24 30.90 -25.58
CA GLY A 98 -37.88 30.39 -25.52
C GLY A 98 -37.92 28.87 -25.59
N ALA A 99 -37.06 28.31 -26.43
CA ALA A 99 -36.86 26.89 -26.57
C ALA A 99 -36.76 26.24 -25.18
N LEU A 100 -37.53 25.17 -24.97
CA LEU A 100 -37.39 24.31 -23.79
C LEU A 100 -35.91 23.89 -23.71
N PRO A 101 -35.22 24.10 -22.57
CA PRO A 101 -33.90 23.52 -22.41
C PRO A 101 -34.04 22.00 -22.59
N THR A 102 -33.17 21.43 -23.41
CA THR A 102 -33.01 19.98 -23.51
C THR A 102 -32.86 19.41 -22.10
N PRO A 103 -33.48 18.26 -21.78
CA PRO A 103 -33.27 17.62 -20.49
C PRO A 103 -31.77 17.39 -20.33
N VAL A 104 -31.15 18.03 -19.34
CA VAL A 104 -29.77 17.72 -18.96
C VAL A 104 -29.83 16.31 -18.39
N GLU A 105 -29.25 15.34 -19.11
CA GLU A 105 -29.11 14.01 -18.55
C GLU A 105 -28.21 14.11 -17.32
N LYS A 106 -28.57 13.44 -16.22
CA LYS A 106 -27.85 13.53 -14.93
C LYS A 106 -26.34 13.18 -15.06
N GLY A 107 -25.93 12.53 -16.15
CA GLY A 107 -24.54 12.22 -16.50
C GLY A 107 -23.69 13.40 -17.00
N ASP A 108 -24.31 14.52 -17.38
CA ASP A 108 -23.58 15.74 -17.82
C ASP A 108 -23.25 16.68 -16.65
N LEU A 109 -23.69 16.35 -15.44
CA LEU A 109 -23.42 17.13 -14.23
C LEU A 109 -22.13 16.65 -13.55
N ALA A 110 -21.32 17.60 -13.08
CA ALA A 110 -20.16 17.28 -12.27
C ALA A 110 -20.58 16.49 -11.02
N PRO A 111 -19.84 15.42 -10.65
CA PRO A 111 -20.17 14.61 -9.48
C PRO A 111 -20.12 15.46 -8.20
N VAL A 112 -21.06 15.20 -7.29
CA VAL A 112 -21.03 15.81 -5.95
C VAL A 112 -19.85 15.20 -5.19
N MET A 113 -18.91 16.03 -4.76
CA MET A 113 -17.73 15.61 -4.00
C MET A 113 -18.08 15.34 -2.54
N SER A 114 -17.45 14.33 -1.94
CA SER A 114 -17.54 14.07 -0.51
C SER A 114 -16.90 15.21 0.30
N SER A 115 -17.47 15.54 1.46
CA SER A 115 -16.95 16.58 2.37
C SER A 115 -15.85 16.08 3.31
N ASP A 116 -15.48 14.80 3.22
CA ASP A 116 -14.49 14.14 4.08
C ASP A 116 -13.02 14.40 3.71
N GLY A 117 -12.78 15.20 2.66
CA GLY A 117 -11.43 15.51 2.18
C GLY A 117 -10.75 14.39 1.38
N SER A 118 -11.44 13.27 1.10
CA SER A 118 -10.91 12.18 0.27
C SER A 118 -10.57 12.59 -1.17
N GLY A 119 -11.19 13.68 -1.66
CA GLY A 119 -11.13 14.07 -3.06
C GLY A 119 -11.90 13.10 -3.97
N LEU A 120 -12.81 12.30 -3.41
CA LEU A 120 -13.66 11.37 -4.13
C LEU A 120 -15.13 11.87 -4.15
N PRO A 121 -15.94 11.47 -5.15
CA PRO A 121 -17.39 11.72 -5.16
C PRO A 121 -18.11 11.18 -3.91
N TYR A 122 -19.35 11.61 -3.67
CA TYR A 122 -20.21 11.06 -2.62
C TYR A 122 -20.96 9.79 -3.09
N GLU A 123 -21.35 9.74 -4.37
CA GLU A 123 -22.03 8.59 -5.00
C GLU A 123 -21.01 7.51 -5.48
N LEU A 124 -20.07 7.09 -4.63
CA LEU A 124 -18.94 6.23 -5.04
C LEU A 124 -19.34 4.86 -5.52
N TRP A 125 -20.28 4.25 -4.82
CA TRP A 125 -20.72 2.88 -5.03
C TRP A 125 -21.91 2.80 -5.98
N ARG A 126 -22.23 3.91 -6.66
CA ARG A 126 -23.30 3.96 -7.65
C ARG A 126 -23.08 2.86 -8.71
N GLY A 127 -24.13 2.06 -8.93
CA GLY A 127 -24.11 0.95 -9.88
C GLY A 127 -23.66 -0.38 -9.28
N LEU A 128 -23.28 -0.43 -8.00
CA LEU A 128 -22.89 -1.65 -7.29
C LEU A 128 -23.75 -1.85 -6.04
N ASP A 129 -24.24 -3.07 -5.84
CA ASP A 129 -24.76 -3.51 -4.55
C ASP A 129 -23.66 -4.14 -3.68
N VAL A 130 -23.92 -4.32 -2.38
CA VAL A 130 -22.93 -4.85 -1.42
C VAL A 130 -22.39 -6.22 -1.88
N ALA A 131 -23.23 -7.07 -2.45
CA ALA A 131 -22.83 -8.39 -2.95
C ALA A 131 -21.86 -8.30 -4.14
N SER A 132 -22.06 -7.33 -5.04
CA SER A 132 -21.16 -7.07 -6.17
C SER A 132 -19.82 -6.52 -5.70
N ILE A 133 -19.85 -5.61 -4.71
CA ILE A 133 -18.63 -5.07 -4.10
C ILE A 133 -17.84 -6.19 -3.40
N GLU A 134 -18.50 -7.03 -2.59
CA GLU A 134 -17.87 -8.18 -1.92
C GLU A 134 -17.22 -9.12 -2.94
N LYS A 135 -17.92 -9.44 -4.04
CA LYS A 135 -17.38 -10.29 -5.11
C LYS A 135 -16.14 -9.70 -5.75
N LEU A 136 -16.16 -8.40 -6.09
CA LEU A 136 -15.01 -7.72 -6.69
C LEU A 136 -13.81 -7.68 -5.73
N ILE A 137 -14.03 -7.28 -4.47
CA ILE A 137 -13.03 -7.24 -3.39
C ILE A 137 -12.44 -8.64 -3.13
N GLY A 138 -13.24 -9.70 -3.27
CA GLY A 138 -12.80 -11.08 -3.14
C GLY A 138 -11.87 -11.56 -4.27
N THR A 139 -11.87 -10.89 -5.43
CA THR A 139 -11.06 -11.27 -6.60
C THR A 139 -9.75 -10.49 -6.74
N ILE A 140 -9.56 -9.42 -5.97
CA ILE A 140 -8.39 -8.55 -6.03
C ILE A 140 -7.42 -8.83 -4.88
N GLU A 141 -6.12 -8.63 -5.14
CA GLU A 141 -5.10 -8.61 -4.10
C GLU A 141 -5.21 -7.30 -3.30
N ILE A 142 -5.36 -7.44 -1.98
CA ILE A 142 -5.45 -6.34 -1.03
C ILE A 142 -4.46 -6.63 0.08
N PRO A 143 -3.61 -5.67 0.47
CA PRO A 143 -3.39 -4.37 -0.17
C PRO A 143 -2.76 -4.49 -1.57
N PRO A 144 -3.08 -3.58 -2.53
CA PRO A 144 -2.40 -3.58 -3.83
C PRO A 144 -0.92 -3.23 -3.67
N ARG A 145 -0.05 -3.87 -4.46
CA ARG A 145 1.41 -3.61 -4.44
C ARG A 145 1.80 -2.25 -5.02
N SER A 146 0.94 -1.67 -5.87
CA SER A 146 1.09 -0.30 -6.35
C SER A 146 0.82 0.70 -5.22
N PRO A 147 1.79 1.52 -4.80
CA PRO A 147 1.54 2.56 -3.80
C PRO A 147 0.47 3.57 -4.25
N ALA A 148 0.41 3.93 -5.54
CA ALA A 148 -0.62 4.82 -6.06
C ALA A 148 -2.02 4.22 -5.91
N LEU A 149 -2.18 2.93 -6.24
CA LEU A 149 -3.45 2.23 -6.03
C LEU A 149 -3.76 1.99 -4.57
N HIS A 150 -2.77 1.76 -3.71
CA HIS A 150 -2.99 1.58 -2.27
C HIS A 150 -3.58 2.85 -1.64
N GLU A 151 -3.03 4.02 -1.95
CA GLU A 151 -3.56 5.31 -1.50
C GLU A 151 -4.98 5.59 -2.02
N LEU A 152 -5.28 5.17 -3.26
CA LEU A 152 -6.62 5.28 -3.83
C LEU A 152 -7.60 4.29 -3.16
N TRP A 153 -7.16 3.05 -2.93
CA TRP A 153 -7.91 2.00 -2.24
C TRP A 153 -8.25 2.41 -0.81
N LYS A 154 -7.27 2.89 -0.05
CA LYS A 154 -7.47 3.37 1.33
C LYS A 154 -8.52 4.48 1.35
N ARG A 155 -8.37 5.52 0.52
CA ARG A 155 -9.37 6.59 0.42
C ARG A 155 -10.74 6.09 -0.01
N LEU A 156 -10.80 5.14 -0.95
CA LEU A 156 -12.07 4.56 -1.41
C LEU A 156 -12.81 3.86 -0.28
N ILE A 157 -12.13 2.99 0.48
CA ILE A 157 -12.78 2.15 1.49
C ILE A 157 -13.18 2.95 2.76
N THR A 158 -12.43 4.00 3.10
CA THR A 158 -12.70 4.87 4.28
C THR A 158 -13.54 6.11 3.96
N SER A 159 -13.86 6.37 2.68
CA SER A 159 -14.68 7.52 2.29
C SER A 159 -16.11 7.42 2.82
N GLN A 160 -16.71 8.57 3.13
CA GLN A 160 -18.14 8.67 3.40
C GLN A 160 -18.93 8.50 2.10
N SER A 161 -19.94 7.64 2.16
CA SER A 161 -20.85 7.35 1.04
C SER A 161 -22.29 7.29 1.54
N GLY A 162 -23.26 7.43 0.64
CA GLY A 162 -24.70 7.36 0.97
C GLY A 162 -25.11 6.09 1.73
N ASP A 163 -24.40 4.97 1.51
CA ASP A 163 -24.67 3.67 2.14
C ASP A 163 -23.86 3.42 3.44
N SER A 164 -23.16 4.44 3.95
CA SER A 164 -22.26 4.31 5.11
C SER A 164 -22.92 3.92 6.44
N SER A 165 -24.26 3.98 6.52
CA SER A 165 -25.04 3.54 7.69
C SER A 165 -25.49 2.08 7.64
N ASN A 166 -25.16 1.33 6.58
CA ASN A 166 -25.50 -0.09 6.47
C ASN A 166 -24.47 -0.98 7.21
N ALA A 167 -24.94 -1.82 8.12
CA ALA A 167 -24.10 -2.75 8.89
C ALA A 167 -23.36 -3.76 7.99
N ASP A 168 -23.98 -4.26 6.91
CA ASP A 168 -23.33 -5.21 5.99
C ASP A 168 -22.19 -4.55 5.22
N PHE A 169 -22.39 -3.29 4.82
CA PHE A 169 -21.36 -2.51 4.16
C PHE A 169 -20.23 -2.13 5.13
N THR A 170 -20.57 -1.85 6.39
CA THR A 170 -19.57 -1.64 7.45
C THR A 170 -18.75 -2.91 7.67
N ALA A 171 -19.38 -4.08 7.73
CA ALA A 171 -18.69 -5.36 7.84
C ALA A 171 -17.70 -5.57 6.67
N LEU A 172 -18.14 -5.26 5.44
CA LEU A 172 -17.26 -5.31 4.26
C LEU A 172 -16.05 -4.37 4.37
N ARG A 173 -16.25 -3.15 4.87
CA ARG A 173 -15.15 -2.20 5.12
C ARG A 173 -14.16 -2.72 6.16
N LEU A 174 -14.63 -3.26 7.28
CA LEU A 174 -13.76 -3.79 8.33
C LEU A 174 -12.92 -4.98 7.83
N GLU A 175 -13.52 -5.87 7.04
CA GLU A 175 -12.80 -6.99 6.42
C GLU A 175 -11.75 -6.49 5.41
N ALA A 176 -12.14 -5.53 4.57
CA ALA A 176 -11.25 -4.91 3.59
C ALA A 176 -10.04 -4.21 4.27
N LEU A 177 -10.28 -3.48 5.36
CA LEU A 177 -9.24 -2.81 6.14
C LEU A 177 -8.34 -3.83 6.87
N TYR A 178 -8.92 -4.87 7.48
CA TYR A 178 -8.15 -5.96 8.08
C TYR A 178 -7.21 -6.61 7.07
N ARG A 179 -7.74 -7.03 5.91
CA ARG A 179 -6.95 -7.66 4.83
C ARG A 179 -5.86 -6.73 4.31
N SER A 180 -6.05 -5.42 4.42
CA SER A 180 -5.06 -4.39 4.08
C SER A 180 -3.96 -4.20 5.13
N GLY A 181 -4.10 -4.80 6.32
CA GLY A 181 -3.25 -4.50 7.49
C GLY A 181 -3.58 -3.16 8.17
N LEU A 182 -4.74 -2.57 7.87
CA LEU A 182 -5.16 -1.24 8.33
C LEU A 182 -6.09 -1.31 9.55
N ALA A 183 -5.70 -2.10 10.56
CA ALA A 183 -6.53 -2.35 11.75
C ALA A 183 -6.88 -1.06 12.54
N ARG A 184 -5.97 -0.08 12.55
CA ARG A 184 -6.23 1.24 13.15
C ARG A 184 -7.31 2.03 12.41
N ASP A 185 -7.26 2.06 11.07
CA ASP A 185 -8.30 2.69 10.27
C ASP A 185 -9.65 1.96 10.45
N ALA A 186 -9.63 0.64 10.64
CA ALA A 186 -10.84 -0.13 10.97
C ALA A 186 -11.43 0.26 12.34
N ALA A 187 -10.58 0.48 13.35
CA ALA A 187 -10.99 0.97 14.66
C ALA A 187 -11.61 2.39 14.59
N GLU A 188 -11.08 3.25 13.72
CA GLU A 188 -11.68 4.57 13.46
C GLU A 188 -13.04 4.45 12.76
N GLU A 189 -13.23 3.48 11.85
CA GLU A 189 -14.53 3.29 11.21
C GLU A 189 -15.59 2.74 12.14
N ILE A 190 -15.27 1.74 12.97
CA ILE A 190 -16.25 1.19 13.92
C ILE A 190 -16.67 2.23 14.96
N ALA A 191 -15.77 3.14 15.36
CA ALA A 191 -16.06 4.22 16.30
C ALA A 191 -17.11 5.23 15.79
N LYS A 192 -17.38 5.27 14.48
CA LYS A 192 -18.41 6.14 13.87
C LYS A 192 -19.82 5.52 13.92
N GLN A 193 -19.93 4.23 14.23
CA GLN A 193 -21.20 3.51 14.22
C GLN A 193 -21.97 3.68 15.54
N SER A 194 -23.29 3.55 15.48
CA SER A 194 -24.12 3.50 16.69
C SER A 194 -23.90 2.19 17.45
N THR A 195 -24.09 2.23 18.77
CA THR A 195 -23.87 1.14 19.75
C THR A 195 -24.81 -0.08 19.63
N ASP A 196 -25.37 -0.36 18.46
CA ASP A 196 -26.17 -1.56 18.27
C ASP A 196 -25.25 -2.80 18.28
N GLU A 197 -25.53 -3.73 19.20
CA GLU A 197 -24.76 -4.96 19.39
C GLU A 197 -25.03 -5.97 18.26
N ASN A 198 -24.52 -5.71 17.07
CA ASN A 198 -24.55 -6.65 15.95
C ASN A 198 -23.43 -7.70 16.11
N PRO A 199 -23.74 -9.01 16.20
CA PRO A 199 -22.72 -10.06 16.39
C PRO A 199 -21.68 -10.14 15.26
N LEU A 200 -22.04 -9.79 14.02
CA LEU A 200 -21.08 -9.73 12.92
C LEU A 200 -20.06 -8.62 13.14
N LEU A 201 -20.53 -7.40 13.45
CA LEU A 201 -19.65 -6.26 13.69
C LEU A 201 -18.77 -6.47 14.92
N LEU A 202 -19.31 -7.03 16.01
CA LEU A 202 -18.53 -7.36 17.21
C LEU A 202 -17.40 -8.37 16.91
N THR A 203 -17.67 -9.38 16.07
CA THR A 203 -16.66 -10.36 15.66
C THR A 203 -15.55 -9.70 14.83
N LEU A 204 -15.91 -8.84 13.88
CA LEU A 204 -14.94 -8.14 13.04
C LEU A 204 -14.15 -7.08 13.82
N GLU A 205 -14.77 -6.40 14.78
CA GLU A 205 -14.09 -5.50 15.71
C GLU A 205 -13.08 -6.30 16.55
N ALA A 206 -13.47 -7.46 17.11
CA ALA A 206 -12.56 -8.30 17.88
C ALA A 206 -11.31 -8.69 17.09
N ARG A 207 -11.45 -9.04 15.80
CA ARG A 207 -10.33 -9.38 14.93
C ARG A 207 -9.41 -8.18 14.68
N ASN A 208 -9.97 -6.98 14.48
CA ASN A 208 -9.19 -5.76 14.30
C ASN A 208 -8.50 -5.31 15.60
N GLU A 209 -9.12 -5.54 16.76
CA GLU A 209 -8.49 -5.31 18.07
C GLU A 209 -7.33 -6.28 18.31
N LEU A 210 -7.48 -7.55 17.92
CA LEU A 210 -6.38 -8.51 17.93
C LEU A 210 -5.23 -8.05 17.03
N ALA A 211 -5.52 -7.55 15.82
CA ALA A 211 -4.51 -6.99 14.92
C ALA A 211 -3.85 -5.72 15.46
N SER A 212 -4.53 -4.99 16.34
CA SER A 212 -4.00 -3.82 17.05
C SER A 212 -3.25 -4.16 18.34
N GLY A 213 -3.12 -5.45 18.68
CA GLY A 213 -2.44 -5.92 19.90
C GLY A 213 -3.28 -5.85 21.17
N HIS A 214 -4.58 -5.59 21.08
CA HIS A 214 -5.50 -5.50 22.22
C HIS A 214 -6.22 -6.83 22.47
N SER A 215 -5.48 -7.89 22.79
CA SER A 215 -6.01 -9.25 22.97
C SER A 215 -7.13 -9.35 24.01
N ASP A 216 -7.03 -8.62 25.13
CA ASP A 216 -8.08 -8.62 26.16
C ASP A 216 -9.41 -8.06 25.64
N LYS A 217 -9.35 -6.92 24.93
CA LYS A 217 -10.52 -6.30 24.31
C LYS A 217 -11.10 -7.21 23.22
N ALA A 218 -10.25 -7.85 22.41
CA ALA A 218 -10.69 -8.82 21.42
C ALA A 218 -11.48 -9.97 22.08
N CYS A 219 -10.98 -10.53 23.19
CA CYS A 219 -11.68 -11.61 23.89
C CYS A 219 -12.97 -11.18 24.59
N GLU A 220 -13.04 -9.94 25.08
CA GLU A 220 -14.30 -9.36 25.58
C GLU A 220 -15.35 -9.29 24.46
N LEU A 221 -14.97 -8.77 23.29
CA LEU A 221 -15.84 -8.61 22.12
C LEU A 221 -16.32 -9.96 21.57
N VAL A 222 -15.46 -10.99 21.53
CA VAL A 222 -15.86 -12.36 21.18
C VAL A 222 -16.93 -12.87 22.14
N GLY A 223 -16.74 -12.66 23.45
CA GLY A 223 -17.71 -13.05 24.47
C GLY A 223 -19.05 -12.29 24.35
N ARG A 224 -19.02 -11.01 23.97
CA ARG A 224 -20.23 -10.22 23.70
C ARG A 224 -20.95 -10.69 22.44
N SER A 225 -20.20 -10.90 21.35
CA SER A 225 -20.71 -11.43 20.08
C SER A 225 -21.47 -12.75 20.27
N ALA A 226 -20.92 -13.68 21.05
CA ALA A 226 -21.55 -14.96 21.35
C ALA A 226 -22.89 -14.87 22.11
N ARG A 227 -23.14 -13.75 22.81
CA ARG A 227 -24.38 -13.49 23.57
C ARG A 227 -25.36 -12.58 22.83
N ALA A 228 -24.88 -11.84 21.83
CA ALA A 228 -25.65 -10.88 21.08
C ALA A 228 -26.76 -11.56 20.27
N LYS A 229 -27.88 -10.85 20.07
CA LYS A 229 -28.99 -11.35 19.26
C LYS A 229 -28.67 -11.12 17.78
N GLY A 230 -28.79 -12.16 16.96
CA GLY A 230 -28.55 -12.10 15.53
C GLY A 230 -27.86 -13.37 15.04
N SER A 231 -27.35 -13.34 13.82
CA SER A 231 -26.57 -14.45 13.25
C SER A 231 -25.28 -13.94 12.63
N ILE A 232 -24.25 -14.76 12.74
CA ILE A 232 -23.01 -14.59 11.97
C ILE A 232 -23.17 -15.40 10.67
N PRO A 233 -22.83 -14.83 9.50
CA PRO A 233 -22.85 -15.56 8.23
C PRO A 233 -22.03 -16.86 8.32
N ALA A 234 -22.52 -17.93 7.70
CA ALA A 234 -21.92 -19.26 7.81
C ALA A 234 -20.41 -19.28 7.51
N ARG A 235 -19.95 -18.48 6.53
CA ARG A 235 -18.53 -18.36 6.16
C ARG A 235 -17.63 -17.84 7.29
N LEU A 236 -18.16 -17.03 8.21
CA LEU A 236 -17.41 -16.38 9.28
C LEU A 236 -17.58 -17.07 10.64
N LYS A 237 -18.49 -18.04 10.75
CA LYS A 237 -18.70 -18.77 12.01
C LYS A 237 -17.46 -19.53 12.46
N GLY A 238 -16.79 -20.22 11.53
CA GLY A 238 -15.55 -20.92 11.81
C GLY A 238 -14.48 -19.99 12.39
N GLU A 239 -14.34 -18.79 11.83
CA GLU A 239 -13.41 -17.78 12.33
C GLU A 239 -13.78 -17.26 13.73
N ALA A 240 -15.07 -17.01 13.98
CA ALA A 240 -15.55 -16.62 15.31
C ALA A 240 -15.26 -17.70 16.37
N ILE A 241 -15.40 -18.98 16.01
CA ILE A 241 -15.05 -20.10 16.88
C ILE A 241 -13.54 -20.17 17.10
N MET A 242 -12.73 -19.99 16.05
CA MET A 242 -11.28 -19.94 16.18
C MET A 242 -10.82 -18.79 17.10
N MET A 243 -11.47 -17.63 17.04
CA MET A 243 -11.23 -16.52 17.97
C MET A 243 -11.59 -16.90 19.42
N ALA A 244 -12.69 -17.64 19.64
CA ALA A 244 -13.00 -18.19 20.97
C ALA A 244 -11.96 -19.24 21.43
N GLY A 245 -11.41 -20.01 20.49
CA GLY A 245 -10.29 -20.92 20.72
C GLY A 245 -9.03 -20.17 21.16
N TYR A 246 -8.67 -19.07 20.48
CA TYR A 246 -7.60 -18.17 20.91
C TYR A 246 -7.80 -17.65 22.34
N CYS A 247 -9.00 -17.18 22.67
CA CYS A 247 -9.31 -16.72 24.02
C CYS A 247 -9.26 -17.83 25.08
N SER A 248 -9.46 -19.10 24.68
CA SER A 248 -9.24 -20.25 25.55
C SER A 248 -7.75 -20.54 25.72
N ALA A 249 -6.95 -20.40 24.66
CA ALA A 249 -5.49 -20.53 24.69
C ALA A 249 -4.83 -19.51 25.63
N ILE A 250 -5.22 -18.23 25.57
CA ILE A 250 -4.71 -17.18 26.47
C ILE A 250 -4.99 -17.51 27.95
N ARG A 251 -6.14 -18.15 28.23
CA ARG A 251 -6.57 -18.52 29.58
C ARG A 251 -6.04 -19.89 30.04
N ASP A 252 -5.23 -20.57 29.24
CA ASP A 252 -4.79 -21.96 29.44
C ASP A 252 -5.97 -22.94 29.65
N ASP A 253 -7.13 -22.63 29.06
CA ASP A 253 -8.33 -23.48 29.10
C ASP A 253 -8.25 -24.52 27.99
N ARG A 254 -7.59 -25.64 28.30
CA ARG A 254 -7.38 -26.76 27.37
C ARG A 254 -8.68 -27.40 26.89
N SER A 255 -9.67 -27.50 27.76
CA SER A 255 -10.97 -28.07 27.40
C SER A 255 -11.73 -27.13 26.46
N GLY A 256 -11.70 -25.83 26.73
CA GLY A 256 -12.23 -24.81 25.83
C GLY A 256 -11.54 -24.79 24.48
N ALA A 257 -10.20 -24.91 24.45
CA ALA A 257 -9.42 -24.97 23.21
C ALA A 257 -9.77 -26.19 22.35
N GLY A 258 -9.87 -27.39 22.96
CA GLY A 258 -10.26 -28.62 22.26
C GLY A 258 -11.70 -28.55 21.73
N LEU A 259 -12.64 -28.05 22.53
CA LEU A 259 -14.02 -27.84 22.10
C LEU A 259 -14.12 -26.87 20.92
N ALA A 260 -13.38 -25.76 20.97
CA ALA A 260 -13.34 -24.80 19.87
C ALA A 260 -12.80 -25.45 18.58
N ALA A 261 -11.76 -26.29 18.66
CA ALA A 261 -11.22 -26.99 17.50
C ALA A 261 -12.27 -27.95 16.88
N ASP A 262 -13.00 -28.69 17.70
CA ASP A 262 -14.05 -29.60 17.24
C ASP A 262 -15.22 -28.84 16.59
N MET A 263 -15.69 -27.77 17.23
CA MET A 263 -16.75 -26.92 16.68
C MET A 263 -16.33 -26.23 15.37
N ALA A 264 -15.08 -25.77 15.27
CA ALA A 264 -14.55 -25.17 14.05
C ALA A 264 -14.54 -26.19 12.89
N ARG A 265 -14.19 -27.46 13.15
CA ARG A 265 -14.29 -28.54 12.16
C ARG A 265 -15.73 -28.80 11.72
N GLU A 266 -16.68 -28.78 12.66
CA GLU A 266 -18.11 -28.95 12.36
C GLU A 266 -18.65 -27.83 11.46
N GLU A 267 -18.20 -26.59 11.66
CA GLU A 267 -18.52 -25.44 10.79
C GLU A 267 -17.68 -25.42 9.49
N GLY A 268 -16.90 -26.46 9.22
CA GLY A 268 -16.22 -26.67 7.94
C GLY A 268 -14.86 -25.96 7.80
N VAL A 269 -14.25 -25.50 8.90
CA VAL A 269 -12.88 -24.99 8.89
C VAL A 269 -11.94 -26.12 8.47
N GLN A 270 -11.23 -25.91 7.36
CA GLN A 270 -10.23 -26.84 6.84
C GLN A 270 -9.01 -26.87 7.76
N ALA A 271 -8.18 -27.93 7.65
CA ALA A 271 -6.93 -28.02 8.41
C ALA A 271 -6.11 -26.72 8.26
N SER A 272 -5.88 -26.05 9.39
CA SER A 272 -5.13 -24.79 9.51
C SER A 272 -4.11 -24.91 10.63
N LEU A 273 -3.10 -24.04 10.61
CA LEU A 273 -2.09 -23.97 11.65
C LEU A 273 -2.71 -23.70 13.04
N GLY A 274 -3.73 -22.85 13.11
CA GLY A 274 -4.45 -22.56 14.34
C GLY A 274 -5.23 -23.77 14.87
N LEU A 275 -5.87 -24.55 14.00
CA LEU A 275 -6.55 -25.79 14.42
C LEU A 275 -5.55 -26.81 14.98
N GLU A 276 -4.43 -27.01 14.28
CA GLU A 276 -3.35 -27.89 14.72
C GLU A 276 -2.75 -27.43 16.06
N ALA A 277 -2.67 -26.12 16.28
CA ALA A 277 -2.25 -25.52 17.53
C ALA A 277 -3.28 -25.75 18.66
N LEU A 278 -4.58 -25.53 18.43
CA LEU A 278 -5.63 -25.80 19.43
C LEU A 278 -5.68 -27.28 19.82
N ASP A 279 -5.55 -28.18 18.84
CA ASP A 279 -5.47 -29.62 19.09
C ASP A 279 -4.27 -29.93 20.01
N ALA A 280 -3.08 -29.43 19.66
CA ALA A 280 -1.87 -29.64 20.45
C ALA A 280 -1.98 -29.06 21.87
N LEU A 281 -2.60 -27.89 22.03
CA LEU A 281 -2.89 -27.27 23.34
C LEU A 281 -3.79 -28.17 24.20
N SER A 282 -4.87 -28.70 23.61
CA SER A 282 -5.85 -29.51 24.34
C SER A 282 -5.24 -30.76 24.99
N ILE A 283 -4.31 -31.43 24.30
CA ILE A 283 -3.65 -32.66 24.75
C ILE A 283 -2.25 -32.43 25.32
N LYS A 284 -1.76 -31.19 25.42
CA LYS A 284 -0.39 -30.83 25.82
C LYS A 284 0.69 -31.55 24.98
N ALA A 285 0.49 -31.60 23.68
CA ALA A 285 1.46 -32.16 22.74
C ALA A 285 2.28 -31.04 22.07
N LYS A 286 3.38 -31.44 21.41
CA LYS A 286 4.06 -30.55 20.45
C LYS A 286 3.28 -30.58 19.13
N PRO A 287 2.96 -29.42 18.54
CA PRO A 287 2.23 -29.37 17.29
C PRO A 287 3.13 -29.80 16.13
N LYS A 288 2.49 -30.30 15.07
CA LYS A 288 3.13 -30.62 13.81
C LYS A 288 2.43 -29.80 12.73
N TYR A 289 3.02 -28.66 12.43
CA TYR A 289 2.45 -27.69 11.52
C TYR A 289 2.54 -28.16 10.07
N THR A 290 1.41 -28.16 9.37
CA THR A 290 1.38 -28.41 7.93
C THR A 290 1.83 -27.19 7.14
N ALA A 291 2.45 -27.41 5.99
CA ALA A 291 2.90 -26.30 5.14
C ALA A 291 1.71 -25.60 4.51
N VAL A 292 1.58 -24.30 4.76
CA VAL A 292 0.53 -23.43 4.21
C VAL A 292 1.09 -22.41 3.23
N LYS A 293 0.22 -21.87 2.37
CA LYS A 293 0.57 -20.77 1.45
C LYS A 293 0.61 -19.42 2.16
N GLN A 294 -0.21 -19.25 3.19
CA GLN A 294 -0.36 -18.02 3.94
C GLN A 294 -0.61 -18.35 5.42
N ILE A 295 -0.04 -17.55 6.31
CA ILE A 295 -0.22 -17.65 7.77
C ILE A 295 -1.09 -16.47 8.19
N SER A 296 -2.28 -16.77 8.73
CA SER A 296 -3.17 -15.74 9.26
C SER A 296 -2.66 -15.24 10.62
N LEU A 297 -3.04 -14.01 11.00
CA LEU A 297 -2.75 -13.47 12.33
C LEU A 297 -3.33 -14.37 13.42
N LEU A 298 -4.57 -14.82 13.26
CA LEU A 298 -5.23 -15.66 14.26
C LEU A 298 -4.52 -17.01 14.42
N ASP A 299 -4.19 -17.68 13.32
CA ASP A 299 -3.42 -18.93 13.36
C ASP A 299 -2.07 -18.74 14.07
N TYR A 300 -1.36 -17.66 13.74
CA TYR A 300 -0.08 -17.33 14.39
C TYR A 300 -0.25 -17.10 15.89
N ARG A 301 -1.21 -16.26 16.30
CA ARG A 301 -1.44 -15.93 17.72
C ARG A 301 -1.85 -17.16 18.54
N ILE A 302 -2.58 -18.12 17.96
CA ILE A 302 -2.85 -19.40 18.62
C ILE A 302 -1.57 -20.24 18.70
N ALA A 303 -0.83 -20.36 17.60
CA ALA A 303 0.40 -21.15 17.52
C ALA A 303 1.50 -20.65 18.48
N GLU A 304 1.58 -19.35 18.76
CA GLU A 304 2.50 -18.76 19.75
C GLU A 304 2.34 -19.38 21.15
N HIS A 305 1.11 -19.77 21.53
CA HIS A 305 0.86 -20.42 22.83
C HIS A 305 1.32 -21.88 22.88
N VAL A 306 1.75 -22.45 21.75
CA VAL A 306 2.11 -23.86 21.63
C VAL A 306 3.29 -24.04 20.68
N GLY A 307 4.45 -23.55 21.10
CA GLY A 307 5.73 -23.75 20.43
C GLY A 307 6.04 -22.80 19.27
N GLY A 308 5.08 -21.99 18.81
CA GLY A 308 5.30 -20.95 17.80
C GLY A 308 5.58 -21.48 16.39
N LEU A 309 5.79 -20.53 15.47
CA LEU A 309 6.12 -20.78 14.07
C LEU A 309 7.52 -20.25 13.76
N SER A 310 8.15 -20.78 12.70
CA SER A 310 9.44 -20.28 12.21
C SER A 310 9.34 -18.82 11.80
N HIS A 311 10.25 -17.98 12.29
CA HIS A 311 10.32 -16.55 11.91
C HIS A 311 10.44 -16.36 10.40
N LYS A 312 11.20 -17.25 9.72
CA LYS A 312 11.33 -17.22 8.26
C LYS A 312 9.99 -17.44 7.56
N ASP A 313 9.25 -18.46 7.97
CA ASP A 313 7.94 -18.75 7.36
C ASP A 313 6.94 -17.61 7.62
N VAL A 314 6.97 -17.03 8.83
CA VAL A 314 6.12 -15.89 9.19
C VAL A 314 6.43 -14.67 8.31
N LEU A 315 7.70 -14.35 8.08
CA LEU A 315 8.10 -13.23 7.23
C LEU A 315 7.78 -13.46 5.74
N GLU A 316 7.85 -14.71 5.26
CA GLU A 316 7.59 -15.05 3.86
C GLU A 316 6.10 -15.23 3.54
N LYS A 317 5.31 -15.73 4.49
CA LYS A 317 3.92 -16.19 4.27
C LYS A 317 2.90 -15.48 5.16
N GLY A 318 3.33 -14.62 6.08
CA GLY A 318 2.43 -13.87 6.95
C GLY A 318 1.50 -12.96 6.16
N GLU A 319 0.22 -12.95 6.52
CA GLU A 319 -0.71 -11.99 5.96
C GLU A 319 -0.40 -10.54 6.39
N PRO A 320 -0.88 -9.52 5.65
CA PRO A 320 -0.62 -8.12 5.96
C PRO A 320 -0.92 -7.73 7.42
N ALA A 321 -2.07 -8.16 7.96
CA ALA A 321 -2.46 -7.89 9.34
C ALA A 321 -1.47 -8.49 10.35
N LEU A 322 -0.97 -9.70 10.09
CA LEU A 322 0.05 -10.34 10.94
C LEU A 322 1.36 -9.55 10.94
N LEU A 323 1.86 -9.20 9.76
CA LEU A 323 3.13 -8.49 9.63
C LEU A 323 3.07 -7.10 10.27
N VAL A 324 1.94 -6.38 10.13
CA VAL A 324 1.74 -5.09 10.82
C VAL A 324 1.65 -5.27 12.33
N ALA A 325 0.91 -6.27 12.81
CA ALA A 325 0.81 -6.56 14.24
C ALA A 325 2.20 -6.83 14.85
N LEU A 326 3.00 -7.69 14.22
CA LEU A 326 4.37 -7.99 14.65
C LEU A 326 5.30 -6.77 14.58
N ALA A 327 5.15 -5.96 13.53
CA ALA A 327 5.96 -4.75 13.33
C ALA A 327 5.71 -3.68 14.40
N THR A 328 4.53 -3.66 15.03
CA THR A 328 4.08 -2.61 15.96
C THR A 328 3.97 -3.08 17.41
N ASP A 329 4.13 -4.37 17.66
CA ASP A 329 4.05 -4.97 18.99
C ASP A 329 5.42 -4.94 19.69
N PRO A 330 5.59 -4.17 20.80
CA PRO A 330 6.83 -4.11 21.57
C PRO A 330 7.18 -5.39 22.33
N SER A 331 6.37 -6.44 22.26
CA SER A 331 6.75 -7.74 22.80
C SER A 331 7.39 -8.66 21.76
N THR A 332 7.31 -8.30 20.47
CA THR A 332 7.88 -9.10 19.38
C THR A 332 9.41 -9.12 19.45
N PRO A 333 10.07 -10.28 19.35
CA PRO A 333 11.53 -10.38 19.30
C PRO A 333 12.13 -9.54 18.17
N VAL A 334 13.29 -8.92 18.40
CA VAL A 334 13.92 -7.98 17.44
C VAL A 334 14.17 -8.61 16.06
N ASP A 335 14.54 -9.88 16.03
CA ASP A 335 14.82 -10.66 14.83
C ASP A 335 13.57 -11.03 14.03
N LEU A 336 12.37 -10.78 14.57
CA LEU A 336 11.09 -10.89 13.88
C LEU A 336 10.42 -9.53 13.67
N GLY A 337 10.38 -8.69 14.69
CA GLY A 337 9.66 -7.41 14.69
C GLY A 337 10.22 -6.44 13.67
N LEU A 338 11.52 -6.16 13.73
CA LEU A 338 12.13 -5.21 12.80
C LEU A 338 12.08 -5.70 11.33
N PRO A 339 12.35 -6.97 11.00
CA PRO A 339 12.09 -7.50 9.66
C PRO A 339 10.62 -7.46 9.22
N SER A 340 9.67 -7.64 10.15
CA SER A 340 8.24 -7.53 9.85
C SER A 340 7.84 -6.12 9.40
N THR A 341 8.52 -5.08 9.89
CA THR A 341 8.26 -3.69 9.49
C THR A 341 8.51 -3.47 7.99
N GLU A 342 9.61 -4.03 7.46
CA GLU A 342 9.89 -3.96 6.03
C GLU A 342 8.99 -4.89 5.21
N ALA A 343 8.68 -6.07 5.75
CA ALA A 343 7.77 -7.01 5.08
C ALA A 343 6.37 -6.39 4.90
N ALA A 344 5.84 -5.76 5.95
CA ALA A 344 4.59 -5.01 5.90
C ALA A 344 4.67 -3.81 4.94
N ALA A 345 5.78 -3.07 4.93
CA ALA A 345 5.96 -1.95 4.02
C ALA A 345 6.01 -2.37 2.54
N ARG A 346 6.66 -3.51 2.21
CA ARG A 346 6.66 -4.09 0.85
C ARG A 346 5.27 -4.57 0.38
N LEU A 347 4.34 -4.74 1.30
CA LEU A 347 2.94 -5.00 1.02
C LEU A 347 2.13 -3.70 0.91
N ASN A 348 2.71 -2.52 1.17
CA ASN A 348 1.96 -1.28 1.44
C ASN A 348 1.00 -1.38 2.64
N ALA A 349 1.15 -2.38 3.51
CA ALA A 349 0.37 -2.49 4.74
C ALA A 349 0.87 -1.54 5.85
N LEU A 350 2.13 -1.11 5.74
CA LEU A 350 2.75 -0.10 6.58
C LEU A 350 3.24 1.07 5.72
N SER A 351 2.86 2.30 6.07
CA SER A 351 3.26 3.48 5.29
C SER A 351 4.76 3.78 5.41
N PRO A 352 5.37 4.44 4.42
CA PRO A 352 6.75 4.93 4.53
C PRO A 352 6.98 5.80 5.76
N GLU A 353 6.01 6.64 6.14
CA GLU A 353 6.09 7.52 7.31
C GLU A 353 6.10 6.73 8.63
N ALA A 354 5.30 5.65 8.70
CA ALA A 354 5.27 4.76 9.84
C ALA A 354 6.58 3.97 9.94
N LEU A 355 7.08 3.40 8.84
CA LEU A 355 8.37 2.70 8.80
C LEU A 355 9.52 3.63 9.21
N ALA A 356 9.55 4.86 8.68
CA ALA A 356 10.52 5.87 9.08
C ALA A 356 10.46 6.15 10.58
N SER A 357 9.27 6.21 11.17
CA SER A 357 9.10 6.41 12.62
C SER A 357 9.62 5.24 13.44
N ILE A 358 9.39 4.00 12.98
CA ILE A 358 9.93 2.81 13.62
C ILE A 358 11.46 2.81 13.56
N TYR A 359 12.05 3.16 12.41
CA TYR A 359 13.51 3.27 12.26
C TYR A 359 14.11 4.33 13.19
N ARG A 360 13.49 5.51 13.36
CA ARG A 360 14.02 6.56 14.27
C ARG A 360 14.18 6.07 15.70
N VAL A 361 13.25 5.22 16.15
CA VAL A 361 13.20 4.71 17.52
C VAL A 361 14.13 3.50 17.68
N ASN A 362 14.16 2.59 16.71
CA ASN A 362 14.78 1.26 16.86
C ASN A 362 16.16 1.12 16.21
N ALA A 363 16.64 2.13 15.49
CA ALA A 363 17.94 2.07 14.85
C ALA A 363 19.07 1.92 15.88
N GLU A 364 19.93 0.92 15.65
CA GLU A 364 21.17 0.76 16.40
C GLU A 364 22.06 1.99 16.23
N THR A 365 22.76 2.38 17.29
CA THR A 365 23.71 3.49 17.23
C THR A 365 24.98 3.03 16.52
N ALA A 366 25.33 3.68 15.41
CA ALA A 366 26.55 3.43 14.66
C ALA A 366 27.17 4.75 14.17
N SER A 367 28.49 4.78 14.02
CA SER A 367 29.18 5.95 13.47
C SER A 367 28.82 6.14 11.98
N PRO A 368 28.52 7.36 11.52
CA PRO A 368 28.32 7.64 10.10
C PRO A 368 29.48 7.16 9.22
N ASP A 369 30.73 7.31 9.68
CA ASP A 369 31.91 6.91 8.91
C ASP A 369 32.04 5.37 8.81
N ASP A 370 31.57 4.64 9.82
CA ASP A 370 31.50 3.17 9.77
C ASP A 370 30.41 2.70 8.81
N LEU A 371 29.22 3.29 8.89
CA LEU A 371 28.09 2.97 8.01
C LEU A 371 28.43 3.20 6.53
N LEU A 372 29.07 4.33 6.23
CA LEU A 372 29.54 4.68 4.88
C LEU A 372 30.67 3.75 4.40
N ALA A 373 31.48 3.21 5.31
CA ALA A 373 32.52 2.23 4.99
C ALA A 373 31.99 0.77 4.97
N GLY A 374 30.67 0.57 5.11
CA GLY A 374 30.06 -0.77 5.15
C GLY A 374 30.35 -1.57 6.42
N ARG A 375 30.86 -0.93 7.48
CA ARG A 375 31.08 -1.53 8.80
C ARG A 375 29.84 -1.34 9.68
N GLY A 376 29.67 -2.23 10.67
CA GLY A 376 28.58 -2.13 11.65
C GLY A 376 27.38 -3.05 11.34
N PRO A 377 26.14 -2.63 11.69
CA PRO A 377 24.95 -3.45 11.56
C PRO A 377 24.72 -3.94 10.12
N GLN A 378 23.98 -5.04 9.98
CA GLN A 378 23.70 -5.68 8.69
C GLN A 378 22.19 -5.80 8.45
N GLY A 379 21.82 -6.00 7.18
CA GLY A 379 20.42 -6.18 6.79
C GLY A 379 19.53 -5.01 7.23
N VAL A 380 18.38 -5.32 7.84
CA VAL A 380 17.39 -4.32 8.26
C VAL A 380 17.98 -3.33 9.28
N ALA A 381 18.81 -3.82 10.22
CA ALA A 381 19.46 -2.98 11.22
C ALA A 381 20.41 -1.95 10.57
N ARG A 382 21.10 -2.33 9.47
CA ARG A 382 21.93 -1.41 8.69
C ARG A 382 21.10 -0.28 8.08
N ARG A 383 19.96 -0.61 7.47
CA ARG A 383 19.06 0.38 6.86
C ARG A 383 18.48 1.34 7.87
N ALA A 384 18.05 0.82 9.03
CA ALA A 384 17.58 1.65 10.12
C ALA A 384 18.68 2.61 10.61
N ALA A 385 19.90 2.12 10.82
CA ALA A 385 21.04 2.95 11.23
C ALA A 385 21.42 4.01 10.19
N LEU A 386 21.47 3.66 8.91
CA LEU A 386 21.72 4.60 7.81
C LEU A 386 20.65 5.68 7.70
N PHE A 387 19.39 5.29 7.79
CA PHE A 387 18.26 6.22 7.78
C PHE A 387 18.38 7.20 8.96
N LYS A 388 18.58 6.70 10.18
CA LYS A 388 18.73 7.53 11.37
C LYS A 388 19.92 8.48 11.25
N ALA A 389 21.07 7.98 10.82
CA ALA A 389 22.27 8.80 10.61
C ALA A 389 22.02 9.91 9.57
N ALA A 390 21.33 9.61 8.47
CA ALA A 390 20.99 10.59 7.44
C ALA A 390 20.03 11.68 7.95
N VAL A 391 19.05 11.31 8.79
CA VAL A 391 18.11 12.24 9.42
C VAL A 391 18.83 13.16 10.41
N ASP A 392 19.70 12.60 11.27
CA ASP A 392 20.36 13.32 12.36
C ASP A 392 21.61 14.13 11.88
N GLU A 393 22.09 13.91 10.65
CA GLU A 393 23.24 14.62 10.09
C GLU A 393 22.90 16.09 9.76
N HIS A 394 23.87 17.00 9.92
CA HIS A 394 23.68 18.44 9.69
C HIS A 394 24.58 18.97 8.56
N SER A 395 25.70 18.31 8.27
CA SER A 395 26.57 18.64 7.15
C SER A 395 25.91 18.24 5.82
N PRO A 396 25.67 19.18 4.87
CA PRO A 396 25.04 18.85 3.60
C PRO A 396 25.77 17.74 2.83
N MET A 397 27.10 17.79 2.80
CA MET A 397 27.94 16.83 2.10
C MET A 397 27.86 15.41 2.71
N ARG A 398 27.82 15.31 4.04
CA ARG A 398 27.72 14.00 4.69
C ARG A 398 26.29 13.47 4.64
N LYS A 399 25.28 14.36 4.79
CA LYS A 399 23.86 14.00 4.66
C LYS A 399 23.57 13.39 3.29
N THR A 400 24.02 14.00 2.19
CA THR A 400 23.82 13.45 0.83
C THR A 400 24.44 12.06 0.65
N ARG A 401 25.64 11.82 1.20
CA ARG A 401 26.29 10.49 1.18
C ARG A 401 25.51 9.45 1.97
N LEU A 402 25.02 9.78 3.16
CA LEU A 402 24.23 8.88 4.00
C LEU A 402 22.87 8.57 3.36
N ILE A 403 22.20 9.58 2.78
CA ILE A 403 20.97 9.39 2.02
C ILE A 403 21.22 8.43 0.86
N ARG A 404 22.28 8.64 0.08
CA ARG A 404 22.61 7.78 -1.05
C ARG A 404 22.89 6.33 -0.59
N ALA A 405 23.70 6.16 0.44
CA ALA A 405 23.99 4.83 1.01
C ALA A 405 22.74 4.11 1.55
N PHE A 406 21.79 4.85 2.14
CA PHE A 406 20.49 4.33 2.56
C PHE A 406 19.66 3.85 1.36
N LEU A 407 19.54 4.68 0.32
CA LEU A 407 18.78 4.35 -0.87
C LEU A 407 19.38 3.16 -1.63
N ASP A 408 20.70 3.09 -1.75
CA ASP A 408 21.39 1.98 -2.42
C ASP A 408 21.17 0.65 -1.67
N ASP A 409 21.24 0.65 -0.33
CA ASP A 409 20.96 -0.55 0.46
C ASP A 409 19.49 -1.00 0.35
N ALA A 410 18.56 -0.05 0.42
CA ALA A 410 17.14 -0.33 0.26
C ALA A 410 16.80 -0.82 -1.17
N ASN A 411 17.48 -0.30 -2.19
CA ASN A 411 17.27 -0.74 -3.58
C ASN A 411 17.67 -2.20 -3.79
N HIS A 412 18.75 -2.68 -3.16
CA HIS A 412 19.12 -4.10 -3.18
C HIS A 412 18.03 -5.01 -2.58
N GLN A 413 17.14 -4.47 -1.75
CA GLN A 413 15.99 -5.18 -1.17
C GLN A 413 14.66 -4.87 -1.87
N ARG A 414 14.69 -4.26 -3.06
CA ARG A 414 13.51 -3.83 -3.84
C ARG A 414 12.60 -2.87 -3.07
N MET A 415 13.19 -1.99 -2.25
CA MET A 415 12.46 -1.01 -1.43
C MET A 415 12.71 0.44 -1.89
N ALA A 416 13.18 0.66 -3.12
CA ALA A 416 13.56 1.99 -3.62
C ALA A 416 12.48 3.06 -3.39
N MET A 417 11.25 2.83 -3.87
CA MET A 417 10.15 3.79 -3.72
C MET A 417 9.79 4.08 -2.26
N ILE A 418 9.84 3.06 -1.40
CA ILE A 418 9.53 3.18 0.03
C ILE A 418 10.62 4.03 0.70
N ALA A 419 11.90 3.68 0.50
CA ALA A 419 13.04 4.37 1.09
C ALA A 419 13.13 5.82 0.62
N THR A 420 12.88 6.08 -0.66
CA THR A 420 12.84 7.43 -1.22
C THR A 420 11.79 8.31 -0.54
N LYS A 421 10.59 7.77 -0.29
CA LYS A 421 9.54 8.49 0.47
C LYS A 421 9.91 8.68 1.94
N MET A 422 10.50 7.67 2.57
CA MET A 422 10.96 7.74 3.97
C MET A 422 11.96 8.88 4.20
N ILE A 423 12.94 9.02 3.31
CA ILE A 423 14.05 9.97 3.48
C ILE A 423 13.74 11.36 2.94
N ALA A 424 12.60 11.55 2.26
CA ALA A 424 12.22 12.81 1.66
C ALA A 424 12.21 14.02 2.61
N PRO A 425 11.76 13.91 3.88
CA PRO A 425 11.87 15.02 4.83
C PRO A 425 13.32 15.46 5.08
N ALA A 426 14.25 14.51 5.27
CA ALA A 426 15.66 14.82 5.48
C ALA A 426 16.32 15.41 4.23
N ALA A 427 15.94 14.91 3.04
CA ALA A 427 16.43 15.46 1.78
C ALA A 427 15.90 16.88 1.50
N ALA A 428 14.70 17.22 1.97
CA ALA A 428 14.11 18.55 1.81
C ALA A 428 14.81 19.64 2.64
N GLU A 429 15.62 19.28 3.63
CA GLU A 429 16.46 20.22 4.39
C GLU A 429 17.70 20.66 3.60
N LEU A 430 18.08 19.91 2.56
CA LEU A 430 19.21 20.23 1.71
C LEU A 430 18.85 21.37 0.75
N ARG A 431 19.64 22.43 0.76
CA ARG A 431 19.58 23.47 -0.28
C ARG A 431 20.45 23.04 -1.46
N PRO A 432 19.91 22.99 -2.70
CA PRO A 432 20.73 22.73 -3.88
C PRO A 432 21.88 23.74 -3.98
N ALA A 433 23.11 23.22 -4.09
CA ALA A 433 24.33 24.01 -4.19
C ALA A 433 25.39 23.26 -5.01
N PRO A 434 26.30 23.97 -5.71
CA PRO A 434 27.29 23.36 -6.60
C PRO A 434 28.14 22.27 -5.94
N GLU A 435 28.47 22.41 -4.65
CA GLU A 435 29.29 21.46 -3.89
C GLU A 435 28.64 20.08 -3.75
N ILE A 436 27.31 20.01 -3.85
CA ILE A 436 26.52 18.76 -3.78
C ILE A 436 25.76 18.47 -5.08
N SER A 437 26.19 19.07 -6.20
CA SER A 437 25.60 18.85 -7.53
C SER A 437 25.56 17.38 -7.96
N TRP A 438 26.50 16.55 -7.50
CA TRP A 438 26.50 15.09 -7.70
C TRP A 438 25.24 14.39 -7.17
N PHE A 439 24.57 14.99 -6.18
CA PHE A 439 23.34 14.47 -5.59
C PHE A 439 22.09 14.87 -6.39
N ALA A 440 22.19 15.74 -7.39
CA ALA A 440 21.04 16.35 -8.03
C ALA A 440 20.04 15.33 -8.57
N GLU A 441 20.47 14.32 -9.32
CA GLU A 441 19.57 13.28 -9.84
C GLU A 441 18.84 12.53 -8.71
N THR A 442 19.54 12.18 -7.62
CA THR A 442 18.92 11.55 -6.45
C THR A 442 17.90 12.50 -5.78
N GLY A 443 18.21 13.79 -5.69
CA GLY A 443 17.27 14.80 -5.20
C GLY A 443 16.00 14.92 -6.06
N VAL A 444 16.13 14.78 -7.39
CA VAL A 444 15.00 14.76 -8.33
C VAL A 444 14.12 13.54 -8.12
N GLU A 445 14.72 12.35 -8.02
CA GLU A 445 14.02 11.09 -7.75
C GLU A 445 13.23 11.17 -6.42
N ILE A 446 13.85 11.71 -5.37
CA ILE A 446 13.19 11.91 -4.07
C ILE A 446 12.00 12.85 -4.18
N GLY A 447 12.17 13.97 -4.88
CA GLY A 447 11.08 14.93 -5.10
C GLY A 447 9.91 14.31 -5.86
N LEU A 448 10.18 13.61 -6.96
CA LEU A 448 9.16 12.95 -7.78
C LEU A 448 8.39 11.87 -7.02
N ALA A 449 9.11 10.90 -6.43
CA ALA A 449 8.49 9.76 -5.73
C ALA A 449 7.63 10.19 -4.53
N SER A 450 7.98 11.32 -3.92
CA SER A 450 7.32 11.84 -2.71
C SER A 450 6.30 12.94 -3.00
N GLY A 451 6.05 13.24 -4.28
CA GLY A 451 5.12 14.32 -4.68
C GLY A 451 5.59 15.74 -4.31
N ARG A 452 6.88 15.91 -3.97
CA ARG A 452 7.51 17.21 -3.69
C ARG A 452 8.09 17.78 -4.98
N TYR A 453 7.20 18.15 -5.91
CA TYR A 453 7.60 18.57 -7.25
C TYR A 453 8.45 19.84 -7.28
N ASP A 454 8.25 20.77 -6.34
CA ASP A 454 9.09 21.97 -6.23
C ASP A 454 10.55 21.62 -5.91
N MET A 455 10.76 20.68 -4.97
CA MET A 455 12.09 20.15 -4.65
C MET A 455 12.74 19.52 -5.88
N ALA A 456 11.99 18.72 -6.65
CA ALA A 456 12.52 18.15 -7.89
C ALA A 456 12.91 19.24 -8.91
N ARG A 457 12.09 20.28 -9.09
CA ARG A 457 12.40 21.40 -10.00
C ARG A 457 13.67 22.15 -9.58
N ASP A 458 13.88 22.36 -8.29
CA ASP A 458 15.08 23.04 -7.78
C ASP A 458 16.36 22.22 -8.01
N TRP A 459 16.30 20.90 -7.83
CA TRP A 459 17.44 20.02 -8.13
C TRP A 459 17.73 19.91 -9.63
N ILE A 460 16.70 19.86 -10.48
CA ILE A 460 16.88 19.91 -11.93
C ILE A 460 17.56 21.22 -12.34
N ARG A 461 17.15 22.36 -11.75
CA ARG A 461 17.75 23.67 -12.07
C ARG A 461 19.26 23.65 -11.83
N LEU A 462 19.71 23.09 -10.70
CA LEU A 462 21.14 22.92 -10.41
C LEU A 462 21.81 21.95 -11.39
N GLY A 463 21.18 20.82 -11.70
CA GLY A 463 21.72 19.82 -12.61
C GLY A 463 21.93 20.33 -14.04
N ASP A 464 21.14 21.32 -14.48
CA ASP A 464 21.28 21.91 -15.81
C ASP A 464 22.28 23.08 -15.88
N GLU A 465 22.86 23.49 -14.75
CA GLU A 465 23.91 24.51 -14.77
C GLU A 465 25.18 23.99 -15.46
N PRO A 466 25.89 24.84 -16.23
CA PRO A 466 27.16 24.46 -16.84
C PRO A 466 28.18 23.99 -15.79
N GLY A 467 28.68 22.76 -15.94
CA GLY A 467 29.62 22.14 -15.01
C GLY A 467 29.01 21.13 -14.04
N SER A 468 27.69 20.95 -14.05
CA SER A 468 27.01 19.87 -13.32
C SER A 468 27.23 18.49 -13.99
N PRO A 469 27.12 17.37 -13.23
CA PRO A 469 27.46 16.02 -13.69
C PRO A 469 26.61 15.45 -14.84
N GLY A 470 25.53 16.12 -15.27
CA GLY A 470 24.75 15.69 -16.43
C GLY A 470 23.49 16.52 -16.64
N ASN A 471 23.00 16.50 -17.87
CA ASN A 471 21.75 17.15 -18.27
C ASN A 471 20.55 16.45 -17.60
N LEU A 472 19.83 17.15 -16.73
CA LEU A 472 18.63 16.63 -16.04
C LEU A 472 17.33 17.09 -16.69
N ALA A 473 17.39 17.72 -17.87
CA ALA A 473 16.22 18.23 -18.56
C ALA A 473 15.18 17.14 -18.87
N HIS A 474 15.58 15.89 -19.11
CA HIS A 474 14.65 14.78 -19.33
C HIS A 474 13.79 14.49 -18.10
N TRP A 475 14.29 14.70 -16.88
CA TRP A 475 13.49 14.55 -15.67
C TRP A 475 12.33 15.55 -15.58
N ARG A 476 12.41 16.71 -16.26
CA ARG A 476 11.27 17.64 -16.38
C ARG A 476 10.11 17.02 -17.16
N ALA A 477 10.38 16.16 -18.15
CA ALA A 477 9.33 15.44 -18.84
C ALA A 477 8.53 14.53 -17.89
N LEU A 478 9.22 13.89 -16.93
CA LEU A 478 8.56 13.05 -15.93
C LEU A 478 7.77 13.90 -14.91
N LEU A 479 8.25 15.09 -14.55
CA LEU A 479 7.47 16.07 -13.78
C LEU A 479 6.20 16.51 -14.52
N ASP A 480 6.28 16.77 -15.82
CA ASP A 480 5.12 17.15 -16.64
C ASP A 480 4.04 16.06 -16.65
N ILE A 481 4.42 14.79 -16.48
CA ILE A 481 3.49 13.66 -16.35
C ILE A 481 2.88 13.65 -14.94
N ALA A 482 3.72 13.77 -13.92
CA ALA A 482 3.37 13.56 -12.51
C ALA A 482 2.57 14.70 -11.88
N ASP A 483 2.94 15.96 -12.15
CA ASP A 483 2.40 17.13 -11.46
C ASP A 483 1.00 17.50 -11.98
N PRO A 484 -0.08 17.33 -11.17
CA PRO A 484 -1.41 17.69 -11.62
C PRO A 484 -1.63 19.20 -11.72
N LYS A 485 -0.76 20.03 -11.13
CA LYS A 485 -0.94 21.49 -11.02
C LYS A 485 -0.18 22.30 -12.06
N ASP A 486 0.74 21.70 -12.80
CA ASP A 486 1.54 22.44 -13.77
C ASP A 486 0.70 22.86 -15.01
N PRO A 487 0.58 24.17 -15.32
CA PRO A 487 -0.14 24.64 -16.49
C PRO A 487 0.65 24.51 -17.81
N GLN A 488 1.96 24.26 -17.75
CA GLN A 488 2.86 24.22 -18.92
C GLN A 488 3.31 22.80 -19.30
N ARG A 489 2.55 21.78 -18.91
CA ARG A 489 2.90 20.36 -19.12
C ARG A 489 3.13 20.00 -20.58
N GLY A 490 4.09 19.10 -20.79
CA GLY A 490 4.43 18.51 -22.08
C GLY A 490 5.41 19.33 -22.90
N ARG A 491 5.80 20.52 -22.43
CA ARG A 491 6.84 21.34 -23.10
C ARG A 491 8.23 20.73 -23.00
N SER A 492 8.46 19.87 -22.01
CA SER A 492 9.78 19.29 -21.75
C SER A 492 10.04 17.99 -22.52
N PHE A 493 9.10 17.51 -23.34
CA PHE A 493 9.24 16.22 -24.03
C PHE A 493 10.32 16.22 -25.12
N SER A 494 10.70 17.38 -25.66
CA SER A 494 11.82 17.47 -26.61
C SER A 494 13.15 17.04 -25.97
N ALA A 495 13.32 17.18 -24.65
CA ALA A 495 14.52 16.72 -23.96
C ALA A 495 14.68 15.18 -23.97
N LEU A 496 13.62 14.45 -24.30
CA LEU A 496 13.67 12.99 -24.46
C LEU A 496 14.21 12.56 -25.83
N GLU A 497 14.13 13.44 -26.83
CA GLU A 497 14.55 13.13 -28.19
C GLU A 497 16.06 12.84 -28.24
N ASP A 498 16.86 13.62 -27.51
CA ASP A 498 18.31 13.41 -27.40
C ASP A 498 18.64 12.05 -26.75
N LEU A 499 17.89 11.63 -25.72
CA LEU A 499 18.11 10.34 -25.06
C LEU A 499 17.80 9.18 -26.00
N VAL A 500 16.71 9.30 -26.75
CA VAL A 500 16.29 8.30 -27.72
C VAL A 500 17.25 8.23 -28.90
N ALA A 501 17.65 9.37 -29.46
CA ALA A 501 18.58 9.45 -30.59
C ALA A 501 19.95 8.82 -30.25
N ASN A 502 20.38 8.94 -28.99
CA ASN A 502 21.64 8.37 -28.51
C ASN A 502 21.51 6.94 -27.95
N GLY A 503 20.34 6.31 -28.08
CA GLY A 503 20.10 4.94 -27.58
C GLY A 503 20.18 4.78 -26.06
N ARG A 504 20.07 5.88 -25.30
CA ARG A 504 20.14 5.91 -23.83
C ARG A 504 18.78 5.67 -23.16
N PHE A 505 17.74 5.41 -23.95
CA PHE A 505 16.40 5.09 -23.46
C PHE A 505 16.09 3.60 -23.67
N PRO A 506 15.86 2.80 -22.61
CA PRO A 506 15.53 1.38 -22.76
C PRO A 506 14.24 1.19 -23.56
N SER A 507 14.23 0.25 -24.51
CA SER A 507 13.07 0.04 -25.42
C SER A 507 11.76 -0.22 -24.68
N ALA A 508 11.78 -1.05 -23.64
CA ALA A 508 10.60 -1.35 -22.84
C ALA A 508 10.07 -0.11 -22.09
N ALA A 509 10.99 0.71 -21.55
CA ALA A 509 10.63 1.97 -20.90
C ALA A 509 10.05 2.97 -21.91
N LEU A 510 10.57 3.00 -23.15
CA LEU A 510 10.08 3.89 -24.21
C LEU A 510 8.64 3.57 -24.60
N TYR A 511 8.31 2.28 -24.79
CA TYR A 511 6.93 1.86 -25.04
C TYR A 511 6.00 2.19 -23.87
N ARG A 512 6.47 2.02 -22.65
CA ARG A 512 5.68 2.36 -21.46
C ARG A 512 5.44 3.87 -21.38
N LEU A 513 6.45 4.67 -21.68
CA LEU A 513 6.33 6.13 -21.77
C LEU A 513 5.30 6.54 -22.82
N THR A 514 5.41 6.07 -24.06
CA THR A 514 4.45 6.43 -25.12
C THR A 514 3.02 6.00 -24.76
N THR A 515 2.85 4.82 -24.15
CA THR A 515 1.56 4.35 -23.62
C THR A 515 0.99 5.30 -22.56
N VAL A 516 1.79 5.71 -21.58
CA VAL A 516 1.37 6.63 -20.52
C VAL A 516 1.03 8.02 -21.08
N LEU A 517 1.84 8.54 -22.01
CA LEU A 517 1.60 9.82 -22.66
C LEU A 517 0.27 9.82 -23.41
N GLU A 518 0.03 8.81 -24.25
CA GLU A 518 -1.21 8.68 -25.00
C GLU A 518 -2.42 8.54 -24.06
N ALA A 519 -2.32 7.71 -23.02
CA ALA A 519 -3.39 7.48 -22.06
C ALA A 519 -3.75 8.74 -21.25
N LEU A 520 -2.76 9.58 -20.92
CA LEU A 520 -2.97 10.88 -20.30
C LEU A 520 -3.45 11.96 -21.29
N GLY A 521 -3.47 11.66 -22.59
CA GLY A 521 -3.94 12.56 -23.65
C GLY A 521 -2.89 13.56 -24.12
N TYR A 522 -1.60 13.27 -23.94
CA TYR A 522 -0.52 14.04 -24.54
C TYR A 522 -0.35 13.68 -26.03
N VAL A 523 0.06 14.67 -26.82
CA VAL A 523 0.58 14.41 -28.17
C VAL A 523 1.99 13.85 -28.03
N VAL A 524 2.18 12.60 -28.41
CA VAL A 524 3.50 11.94 -28.38
C VAL A 524 4.38 12.57 -29.47
N PRO A 525 5.57 13.10 -29.15
CA PRO A 525 6.51 13.59 -30.15
C PRO A 525 6.87 12.51 -31.18
N LEU A 526 6.89 12.89 -32.47
CA LEU A 526 7.16 11.97 -33.57
C LEU A 526 8.46 11.17 -33.41
N PRO A 527 9.60 11.76 -32.96
CA PRO A 527 10.83 10.99 -32.76
C PRO A 527 10.70 9.87 -31.73
N LEU A 528 9.93 10.09 -30.65
CA LEU A 528 9.66 9.06 -29.64
C LEU A 528 8.78 7.93 -30.22
N TRP A 529 7.78 8.31 -31.02
CA TRP A 529 6.87 7.36 -31.66
C TRP A 529 7.60 6.48 -32.69
N GLU A 530 8.43 7.08 -33.55
CA GLU A 530 9.25 6.35 -34.51
C GLU A 530 10.25 5.41 -33.83
N ALA A 531 10.88 5.85 -32.76
CA ALA A 531 11.83 5.02 -32.03
C ALA A 531 11.15 3.84 -31.32
N ALA A 532 9.97 4.05 -30.71
CA ALA A 532 9.18 2.98 -30.13
C ALA A 532 8.87 1.93 -31.21
N ASN A 533 8.35 2.33 -32.37
CA ASN A 533 7.97 1.43 -33.46
C ASN A 533 9.13 0.64 -34.10
N LYS A 534 10.36 1.10 -33.94
CA LYS A 534 11.56 0.38 -34.42
C LYS A 534 11.99 -0.73 -33.46
N THR A 535 11.47 -0.76 -32.24
CA THR A 535 11.82 -1.76 -31.23
C THR A 535 10.73 -2.83 -31.13
N PRO A 536 11.05 -4.09 -30.76
CA PRO A 536 10.03 -5.10 -30.54
C PRO A 536 9.11 -4.70 -29.37
N GLN A 537 7.80 -4.82 -29.56
CA GLN A 537 6.82 -4.51 -28.52
C GLN A 537 6.98 -5.49 -27.34
N PRO A 538 7.03 -5.01 -26.09
CA PRO A 538 7.05 -5.88 -24.92
C PRO A 538 5.75 -6.69 -24.85
N THR A 539 5.86 -8.01 -24.74
CA THR A 539 4.73 -8.92 -24.49
C THR A 539 4.66 -9.36 -23.03
N SER A 540 5.57 -8.89 -22.19
CA SER A 540 5.62 -9.19 -20.76
C SER A 540 4.55 -8.44 -19.97
N GLY A 541 4.39 -8.86 -18.72
CA GLY A 541 3.51 -8.23 -17.75
C GLY A 541 2.14 -8.89 -17.65
N TYR A 542 1.43 -8.58 -16.57
CA TYR A 542 0.12 -9.14 -16.28
C TYR A 542 -0.94 -8.62 -17.25
N LEU A 543 -1.63 -9.55 -17.91
CA LEU A 543 -2.82 -9.28 -18.71
C LEU A 543 -4.03 -9.90 -17.97
N PRO A 544 -5.10 -9.14 -17.69
CA PRO A 544 -6.25 -9.66 -16.96
C PRO A 544 -7.06 -10.65 -17.79
N GLU A 545 -7.96 -11.39 -17.12
CA GLU A 545 -8.90 -12.29 -17.78
C GLU A 545 -9.78 -11.55 -18.81
N THR A 546 -10.28 -12.30 -19.79
CA THR A 546 -11.15 -11.75 -20.84
C THR A 546 -12.38 -11.07 -20.24
N GLY A 547 -12.75 -9.92 -20.80
CA GLY A 547 -13.90 -9.12 -20.36
C GLY A 547 -13.57 -8.03 -19.33
N VAL A 548 -12.51 -8.16 -18.51
CA VAL A 548 -12.17 -7.16 -17.48
C VAL A 548 -11.93 -5.77 -18.09
N LEU A 549 -11.19 -5.68 -19.20
CA LEU A 549 -10.92 -4.39 -19.86
C LEU A 549 -12.17 -3.78 -20.51
N THR A 550 -13.06 -4.62 -21.05
CA THR A 550 -14.35 -4.16 -21.59
C THR A 550 -15.24 -3.61 -20.47
N GLU A 551 -15.35 -4.33 -19.36
CA GLU A 551 -16.09 -3.91 -18.19
C GLU A 551 -15.52 -2.61 -17.60
N LEU A 552 -14.20 -2.48 -17.55
CA LEU A 552 -13.51 -1.26 -17.12
C LEU A 552 -13.85 -0.07 -18.03
N GLN A 553 -13.89 -0.30 -19.34
CA GLN A 553 -14.26 0.74 -20.30
C GLN A 553 -15.71 1.20 -20.09
N ASP A 554 -16.63 0.29 -19.80
CA ASP A 554 -18.04 0.60 -19.59
C ASP A 554 -18.28 1.28 -18.24
N ALA A 555 -17.70 0.77 -17.15
CA ALA A 555 -17.79 1.37 -15.82
C ALA A 555 -17.25 2.81 -15.81
N SER A 556 -16.11 3.04 -16.46
CA SER A 556 -15.52 4.38 -16.56
C SER A 556 -16.33 5.36 -17.40
N LYS A 557 -17.01 4.90 -18.48
CA LYS A 557 -17.93 5.74 -19.27
C LYS A 557 -19.17 6.14 -18.47
N LYS A 558 -19.68 5.22 -17.65
CA LYS A 558 -20.83 5.45 -16.76
C LYS A 558 -20.44 6.24 -15.49
N GLN A 559 -19.17 6.56 -15.31
CA GLN A 559 -18.63 7.19 -14.10
C GLN A 559 -19.04 6.40 -12.84
N GLU A 560 -18.95 5.07 -12.89
CA GLU A 560 -19.09 4.21 -11.73
C GLU A 560 -17.73 4.18 -11.01
N PHE A 561 -17.49 5.16 -10.13
CA PHE A 561 -16.15 5.44 -9.59
C PHE A 561 -15.56 4.26 -8.82
N GLY A 562 -16.27 3.74 -7.81
CA GLY A 562 -15.80 2.60 -7.02
C GLY A 562 -15.59 1.37 -7.89
N HIS A 563 -16.50 1.11 -8.84
CA HIS A 563 -16.36 0.01 -9.78
C HIS A 563 -15.11 0.15 -10.67
N THR A 564 -14.89 1.34 -11.21
CA THR A 564 -13.73 1.66 -12.05
C THR A 564 -12.43 1.41 -11.29
N VAL A 565 -12.33 1.85 -10.03
CA VAL A 565 -11.12 1.64 -9.21
C VAL A 565 -10.87 0.15 -8.95
N LEU A 566 -11.91 -0.61 -8.57
CA LEU A 566 -11.78 -2.06 -8.34
C LEU A 566 -11.35 -2.80 -9.62
N LEU A 567 -11.89 -2.43 -10.77
CA LEU A 567 -11.49 -2.99 -12.06
C LEU A 567 -10.08 -2.59 -12.49
N VAL A 568 -9.62 -1.37 -12.16
CA VAL A 568 -8.22 -0.97 -12.36
C VAL A 568 -7.29 -1.84 -11.53
N MET A 569 -7.59 -2.04 -10.24
CA MET A 569 -6.81 -2.94 -9.37
C MET A 569 -6.74 -4.35 -9.95
N LYS A 570 -7.88 -4.86 -10.44
CA LYS A 570 -7.94 -6.16 -11.11
C LYS A 570 -7.15 -6.19 -12.43
N ALA A 571 -7.23 -5.13 -13.24
CA ALA A 571 -6.61 -5.06 -14.55
C ALA A 571 -5.08 -4.98 -14.51
N LEU A 572 -4.52 -4.23 -13.54
CA LEU A 572 -3.07 -4.13 -13.36
C LEU A 572 -2.46 -5.39 -12.71
N GLY A 573 -3.28 -6.13 -11.96
CA GLY A 573 -2.87 -7.38 -11.34
C GLY A 573 -2.01 -7.21 -10.09
N PRO A 574 -1.38 -8.30 -9.62
CA PRO A 574 -0.78 -8.39 -8.28
C PRO A 574 0.38 -7.41 -8.09
N ASN A 575 1.18 -7.16 -9.12
CA ASN A 575 2.41 -6.36 -9.04
C ASN A 575 2.21 -4.88 -9.41
N GLY A 576 0.97 -4.45 -9.71
CA GLY A 576 0.66 -3.04 -9.98
C GLY A 576 1.18 -2.51 -11.33
N ALA A 577 1.38 -1.20 -11.42
CA ALA A 577 1.59 -0.51 -12.70
C ALA A 577 2.93 -0.83 -13.38
N GLU A 578 3.96 -1.18 -12.61
CA GLU A 578 5.30 -1.52 -13.12
C GLU A 578 5.29 -2.81 -13.95
N ASP A 579 4.53 -3.81 -13.52
CA ASP A 579 4.47 -5.14 -14.16
C ASP A 579 3.17 -5.34 -14.98
N ALA A 580 2.29 -4.36 -15.04
CA ALA A 580 1.10 -4.44 -15.89
C ALA A 580 1.49 -4.53 -17.37
N ASN A 581 0.72 -5.32 -18.14
CA ASN A 581 0.76 -5.30 -19.60
C ASN A 581 0.40 -3.90 -20.12
N LEU A 582 1.03 -3.47 -21.22
CA LEU A 582 0.84 -2.13 -21.79
C LEU A 582 -0.62 -1.78 -22.11
N ILE A 583 -1.41 -2.77 -22.59
CA ILE A 583 -2.83 -2.55 -22.88
C ILE A 583 -3.59 -2.25 -21.58
N ALA A 584 -3.40 -3.09 -20.57
CA ALA A 584 -4.04 -2.93 -19.27
C ALA A 584 -3.61 -1.63 -18.57
N LEU A 585 -2.33 -1.24 -18.67
CA LEU A 585 -1.82 0.02 -18.16
C LEU A 585 -2.49 1.22 -18.83
N GLY A 586 -2.49 1.26 -20.16
CA GLY A 586 -3.08 2.35 -20.93
C GLY A 586 -4.57 2.49 -20.65
N ASP A 587 -5.31 1.37 -20.66
CA ASP A 587 -6.76 1.37 -20.39
C ASP A 587 -7.09 1.77 -18.95
N SER A 588 -6.27 1.36 -17.98
CA SER A 588 -6.44 1.77 -16.58
C SER A 588 -6.25 3.28 -16.39
N ILE A 589 -5.19 3.86 -16.97
CA ILE A 589 -4.94 5.31 -16.90
C ILE A 589 -6.07 6.09 -17.60
N ARG A 590 -6.50 5.65 -18.78
CA ARG A 590 -7.63 6.27 -19.51
C ARG A 590 -8.93 6.17 -18.71
N ALA A 591 -9.19 5.03 -18.08
CA ALA A 591 -10.40 4.79 -17.29
C ALA A 591 -10.45 5.68 -16.04
N LEU A 592 -9.34 5.78 -15.30
CA LEU A 592 -9.23 6.69 -14.15
C LEU A 592 -9.47 8.15 -14.58
N LYS A 593 -8.84 8.59 -15.68
CA LYS A 593 -9.03 9.95 -16.21
C LYS A 593 -10.50 10.20 -16.62
N ARG A 594 -11.11 9.25 -17.32
CA ARG A 594 -12.52 9.35 -17.76
C ARG A 594 -13.50 9.38 -16.58
N ALA A 595 -13.15 8.67 -15.50
CA ALA A 595 -13.85 8.72 -14.22
C ALA A 595 -13.43 9.93 -13.36
N GLY A 596 -12.78 10.97 -13.89
CA GLY A 596 -12.46 12.19 -13.14
C GLY A 596 -11.33 12.07 -12.11
N LEU A 597 -10.64 10.92 -12.04
CA LEU A 597 -9.52 10.65 -11.12
C LEU A 597 -8.16 10.94 -11.78
N GLU A 598 -8.05 12.08 -12.49
CA GLU A 598 -6.84 12.44 -13.22
C GLU A 598 -5.57 12.53 -12.33
N PRO A 599 -5.60 13.10 -11.10
CA PRO A 599 -4.44 13.08 -10.23
C PRO A 599 -3.93 11.66 -9.93
N ASP A 600 -4.84 10.69 -9.79
CA ASP A 600 -4.50 9.29 -9.53
C ASP A 600 -3.98 8.59 -10.79
N ALA A 601 -4.57 8.88 -11.96
CA ALA A 601 -4.07 8.42 -13.25
C ALA A 601 -2.61 8.88 -13.50
N ARG A 602 -2.27 10.11 -13.11
CA ARG A 602 -0.92 10.67 -13.22
C ARG A 602 0.06 10.03 -12.25
N ARG A 603 -0.35 9.82 -10.99
CA ARG A 603 0.46 9.09 -10.00
C ARG A 603 0.76 7.66 -10.48
N LEU A 604 -0.23 6.99 -11.05
CA LEU A 604 -0.07 5.67 -11.65
C LEU A 604 0.89 5.69 -12.84
N GLY A 605 0.79 6.72 -13.70
CA GLY A 605 1.71 6.94 -14.81
C GLY A 605 3.15 7.19 -14.34
N LEU A 606 3.36 7.99 -13.29
CA LEU A 606 4.68 8.19 -12.68
C LEU A 606 5.24 6.87 -12.14
N GLU A 607 4.44 6.12 -11.39
CA GLU A 607 4.85 4.83 -10.82
C GLU A 607 5.29 3.84 -11.91
N ALA A 608 4.56 3.77 -13.02
CA ALA A 608 4.89 2.93 -14.16
C ALA A 608 6.24 3.30 -14.81
N LEU A 609 6.66 4.56 -14.73
CA LEU A 609 7.83 5.07 -15.45
C LEU A 609 9.08 5.20 -14.58
N LEU A 610 8.93 5.53 -13.29
CA LEU A 610 10.03 5.99 -12.44
C LEU A 610 11.12 4.93 -12.21
N SER A 611 10.77 3.65 -12.04
CA SER A 611 11.77 2.60 -11.80
C SER A 611 12.66 2.35 -13.03
N SER A 612 12.08 2.42 -14.23
CA SER A 612 12.74 2.18 -15.51
C SER A 612 13.26 3.45 -16.20
N TRP A 613 13.10 4.61 -15.56
CA TRP A 613 13.52 5.90 -16.13
C TRP A 613 15.04 5.94 -16.35
N PRO A 614 15.54 6.51 -17.46
CA PRO A 614 16.97 6.64 -17.70
C PRO A 614 17.64 7.46 -16.60
N ARG A 615 18.67 6.88 -15.99
CA ARG A 615 19.54 7.53 -15.01
C ARG A 615 20.85 7.93 -15.66
N LEU A 616 21.48 8.97 -15.15
CA LEU A 616 22.91 9.18 -15.40
C LEU A 616 23.62 7.96 -14.82
N GLU A 617 24.38 7.21 -15.62
CA GLU A 617 25.11 6.04 -15.13
C GLU A 617 25.87 6.44 -13.85
N THR A 618 25.59 5.73 -12.75
CA THR A 618 26.26 5.99 -11.48
C THR A 618 27.56 5.18 -11.46
N ASN A 619 28.67 5.88 -11.22
CA ASN A 619 29.94 5.29 -10.81
C ASN A 619 29.79 4.45 -9.54
#